data_AF-R1B2B7-F1
#
_entry.id   AF-R1B2B7-F1
#
_cell.length_a   1.000
_cell.length_b   1.000
_cell.length_c   1.000
_cell.angle_alpha   90.00
_cell.angle_beta   90.00
_cell.angle_gamma   90.00
#
_symmetry.space_group_name_H-M   'P 1'
#
loop_
_entity.id
_entity.type
_entity.pdbx_description
1 polymer ?
#
loop_
_entity_poly.entity_id
_entity_poly.type
_entity_poly.pdbx_seq_one_letter_code
_entity_poly.pdbx_strand_id
1 'polypeptide(L)'
;MAEAAAEADRHAEALLADEEAEKEAEQRAKERKAKKKKKKKKGKGGGSGGGPSQEPEGEEAEALAAAEGEAVAAAEEAELATALQESARLEEERRVAEEQPPEPDAPPADFICPITTEVMSDPVMAADGHSYERKQIERWLATKSTSPR
;
A
#
# COMPACT_ATOMS: atom_id res chain seq x y z
N MET A 1 1.00 30.91 -12.89
CA MET A 1 0.03 30.38 -11.89
C MET A 1 -1.34 30.06 -12.51
N ALA A 2 -1.90 30.85 -13.44
CA ALA A 2 -3.19 30.54 -14.07
C ALA A 2 -3.15 29.38 -15.10
N GLU A 3 -2.00 29.12 -15.71
CA GLU A 3 -1.85 28.14 -16.80
C GLU A 3 -1.89 26.68 -16.30
N ALA A 4 -1.33 26.41 -15.11
CA ALA A 4 -1.32 25.07 -14.51
C ALA A 4 -2.72 24.57 -14.13
N ALA A 5 -3.63 25.48 -13.72
CA ALA A 5 -5.01 25.12 -13.42
C ALA A 5 -5.79 24.75 -14.70
N ALA A 6 -5.52 25.44 -15.82
CA ALA A 6 -6.14 25.15 -17.11
C ALA A 6 -5.59 23.88 -17.78
N GLU A 7 -4.41 23.41 -17.41
CA GLU A 7 -3.85 22.14 -17.88
C GLU A 7 -4.40 20.95 -17.09
N ALA A 8 -4.60 21.11 -15.78
CA ALA A 8 -5.24 20.10 -14.95
C ALA A 8 -6.70 19.83 -15.36
N ASP A 9 -7.44 20.89 -15.72
CA ASP A 9 -8.83 20.77 -16.20
C ASP A 9 -8.91 20.02 -17.54
N ARG A 10 -8.04 20.36 -18.50
CA ARG A 10 -7.93 19.65 -19.79
C ARG A 10 -7.52 18.18 -19.63
N HIS A 11 -6.67 17.87 -18.66
CA HIS A 11 -6.28 16.49 -18.37
C HIS A 11 -7.43 15.69 -17.73
N ALA A 12 -8.19 16.33 -16.83
CA ALA A 12 -9.38 15.72 -16.24
C ALA A 12 -10.46 15.45 -17.31
N GLU A 13 -10.70 16.39 -18.22
CA GLU A 13 -11.62 16.19 -19.35
C GLU A 13 -11.14 15.07 -20.30
N ALA A 14 -9.84 14.96 -20.55
CA ALA A 14 -9.28 13.90 -21.39
C ALA A 14 -9.44 12.50 -20.78
N LEU A 15 -9.25 12.35 -19.47
CA LEU A 15 -9.45 11.06 -18.78
C LEU A 15 -10.92 10.65 -18.76
N LEU A 16 -11.84 11.59 -18.58
CA LEU A 16 -13.27 11.31 -18.63
C LEU A 16 -13.72 10.89 -20.04
N ALA A 17 -13.13 11.47 -21.09
CA ALA A 17 -13.41 11.09 -22.47
C ALA A 17 -12.93 9.67 -22.82
N ASP A 18 -11.77 9.25 -22.31
CA ASP A 18 -11.24 7.90 -22.54
C ASP A 18 -12.09 6.84 -21.82
N GLU A 19 -12.51 7.11 -20.58
CA GLU A 19 -13.40 6.23 -19.82
C GLU A 19 -14.80 6.12 -20.45
N GLU A 20 -15.33 7.23 -21.00
CA GLU A 20 -16.62 7.23 -21.72
C GLU A 20 -16.52 6.45 -23.04
N ALA A 21 -15.41 6.56 -23.76
CA ALA A 21 -15.16 5.80 -24.99
C ALA A 21 -15.08 4.29 -24.74
N GLU A 22 -14.43 3.86 -23.66
CA GLU A 22 -14.35 2.45 -23.27
C GLU A 22 -15.74 1.89 -22.93
N LYS A 23 -16.54 2.65 -22.16
CA LYS A 23 -17.93 2.30 -21.83
C LYS A 23 -18.82 2.20 -23.07
N GLU A 24 -18.69 3.12 -24.02
CA GLU A 24 -19.46 3.09 -25.26
C GLU A 24 -19.07 1.89 -26.15
N ALA A 25 -17.78 1.58 -26.25
CA ALA A 25 -17.28 0.43 -27.00
C ALA A 25 -17.82 -0.89 -26.41
N GLU A 26 -17.82 -1.01 -25.08
CA GLU A 26 -18.38 -2.17 -24.39
C GLU A 26 -19.91 -2.29 -24.61
N GLN A 27 -20.65 -1.19 -24.52
CA GLN A 27 -22.09 -1.19 -24.79
C GLN A 27 -22.41 -1.63 -26.23
N ARG A 28 -21.69 -1.08 -27.21
CA ARG A 28 -21.82 -1.48 -28.63
C ARG A 28 -21.52 -2.97 -28.82
N ALA A 29 -20.51 -3.51 -28.12
CA ALA A 29 -20.18 -4.93 -28.18
C ALA A 29 -21.31 -5.81 -27.59
N LYS A 30 -21.89 -5.40 -26.45
CA LYS A 30 -23.04 -6.08 -25.82
C LYS A 30 -24.27 -6.07 -26.74
N GLU A 31 -24.57 -4.96 -27.41
CA GLU A 31 -25.66 -4.86 -28.38
C GLU A 31 -25.46 -5.78 -29.61
N ARG A 32 -24.23 -5.84 -30.14
CA ARG A 32 -23.89 -6.76 -31.24
C ARG A 32 -24.11 -8.23 -30.85
N LYS A 33 -23.71 -8.60 -29.62
CA LYS A 33 -23.95 -9.94 -29.06
C LYS A 33 -25.45 -10.24 -28.89
N ALA A 34 -26.25 -9.27 -28.43
CA ALA A 34 -27.69 -9.40 -28.30
C ALA A 34 -28.40 -9.59 -29.66
N LYS A 35 -28.03 -8.80 -30.67
CA LYS A 35 -28.55 -8.92 -32.05
C LYS A 35 -28.23 -10.29 -32.67
N LYS A 36 -27.01 -10.82 -32.45
CA LYS A 36 -26.60 -12.16 -32.93
C LYS A 36 -27.41 -13.29 -32.28
N LYS A 37 -27.69 -13.21 -30.96
CA LYS A 37 -28.57 -14.17 -30.26
C LYS A 37 -30.00 -14.16 -30.81
N LYS A 38 -30.57 -12.97 -31.10
CA LYS A 38 -31.91 -12.83 -31.69
C LYS A 38 -31.99 -13.43 -33.10
N LYS A 39 -30.95 -13.26 -33.94
CA LYS A 39 -30.87 -13.88 -35.29
C LYS A 39 -30.78 -15.41 -35.22
N LYS A 40 -30.01 -15.98 -34.28
CA LYS A 40 -29.91 -17.45 -34.09
C LYS A 40 -31.24 -18.10 -33.67
N LYS A 41 -32.04 -17.41 -32.85
CA LYS A 41 -33.38 -17.89 -32.45
C LYS A 41 -34.40 -17.87 -33.60
N LYS A 42 -34.23 -17.00 -34.60
CA LYS A 42 -35.11 -16.90 -35.78
C LYS A 42 -34.79 -17.94 -36.88
N GLY A 43 -33.62 -18.57 -36.86
CA GLY A 43 -33.18 -19.56 -37.86
C GLY A 43 -33.40 -21.04 -37.52
N LYS A 44 -34.02 -21.36 -36.38
CA LYS A 44 -34.26 -22.75 -35.94
C LYS A 44 -35.71 -23.16 -36.22
N GLY A 45 -36.00 -23.42 -37.49
CA GLY A 45 -37.26 -24.00 -37.95
C GLY A 45 -37.10 -24.69 -39.32
N GLY A 46 -37.10 -26.04 -39.31
CA GLY A 46 -37.20 -26.97 -40.46
C GLY A 46 -35.87 -27.25 -41.20
N GLY A 47 -35.47 -28.47 -41.56
CA GLY A 47 -36.01 -29.82 -41.45
C GLY A 47 -35.24 -30.77 -42.39
N SER A 48 -34.98 -32.00 -41.93
CA SER A 48 -34.78 -33.28 -42.67
C SER A 48 -33.74 -33.44 -43.81
N GLY A 49 -32.84 -34.42 -43.66
CA GLY A 49 -32.59 -35.42 -44.72
C GLY A 49 -31.15 -35.83 -45.04
N GLY A 50 -30.80 -37.08 -44.72
CA GLY A 50 -29.95 -37.97 -45.55
C GLY A 50 -28.44 -38.02 -45.30
N GLY A 51 -27.94 -39.14 -44.75
CA GLY A 51 -26.52 -39.59 -44.91
C GLY A 51 -26.33 -40.38 -46.21
N PRO A 52 -25.30 -41.25 -46.37
CA PRO A 52 -24.14 -41.54 -45.52
C PRO A 52 -22.79 -41.67 -46.29
N SER A 53 -21.72 -41.98 -45.53
CA SER A 53 -20.48 -42.69 -45.94
C SER A 53 -19.45 -41.98 -46.82
N GLN A 54 -18.27 -41.70 -46.25
CA GLN A 54 -16.96 -42.24 -46.65
C GLN A 54 -15.86 -41.58 -45.81
N GLU A 55 -15.03 -42.39 -45.15
CA GLU A 55 -13.67 -42.00 -44.75
C GLU A 55 -12.81 -42.01 -46.05
N PRO A 56 -11.78 -41.15 -46.21
CA PRO A 56 -10.48 -41.48 -45.59
C PRO A 56 -9.54 -40.29 -45.26
N GLU A 57 -8.54 -40.61 -44.44
CA GLU A 57 -7.11 -40.26 -44.55
C GLU A 57 -6.65 -38.80 -44.73
N GLY A 58 -5.71 -38.40 -43.86
CA GLY A 58 -4.60 -37.54 -44.27
C GLY A 58 -4.33 -36.34 -43.38
N GLU A 59 -3.14 -36.38 -42.77
CA GLU A 59 -2.31 -35.20 -42.49
C GLU A 59 -2.61 -34.43 -41.19
N GLU A 60 -2.42 -35.09 -40.05
CA GLU A 60 -2.02 -34.40 -38.82
C GLU A 60 -0.52 -34.09 -38.90
N ALA A 61 -0.18 -33.01 -39.59
CA ALA A 61 1.14 -32.38 -39.51
C ALA A 61 0.96 -30.87 -39.31
N GLU A 62 1.73 -30.33 -38.36
CA GLU A 62 1.87 -28.92 -37.99
C GLU A 62 0.74 -28.27 -37.16
N ALA A 63 0.91 -28.30 -35.83
CA ALA A 63 0.71 -27.12 -34.99
C ALA A 63 1.43 -27.27 -33.64
N LEU A 64 2.77 -27.37 -33.65
CA LEU A 64 3.60 -27.28 -32.45
C LEU A 64 4.43 -26.00 -32.53
N ALA A 65 3.86 -24.85 -32.14
CA ALA A 65 4.62 -23.59 -31.98
C ALA A 65 3.93 -22.44 -31.19
N ALA A 66 2.79 -22.61 -30.52
CA ALA A 66 2.03 -21.46 -29.99
C ALA A 66 1.63 -21.53 -28.49
N ALA A 67 2.36 -22.27 -27.66
CA ALA A 67 2.00 -22.46 -26.24
C ALA A 67 3.10 -22.10 -25.24
N GLU A 68 4.14 -21.37 -25.64
CA GLU A 68 5.27 -21.03 -24.73
C GLU A 68 5.39 -19.53 -24.43
N GLY A 69 4.68 -18.65 -25.16
CA GLY A 69 4.71 -17.20 -24.91
C GLY A 69 3.74 -16.70 -23.82
N GLU A 70 2.63 -17.39 -23.60
CA GLU A 70 1.55 -16.91 -22.72
C GLU A 70 1.76 -17.26 -21.23
N ALA A 71 2.55 -18.29 -20.94
CA ALA A 71 2.93 -18.65 -19.57
C ALA A 71 4.03 -17.75 -18.99
N VAL A 72 4.90 -17.18 -19.84
CA VAL A 72 6.01 -16.31 -19.40
C VAL A 72 5.49 -14.91 -19.05
N ALA A 73 4.54 -14.37 -19.83
CA ALA A 73 3.92 -13.07 -19.54
C ALA A 73 3.08 -13.08 -18.24
N ALA A 74 2.35 -14.16 -17.96
CA ALA A 74 1.56 -14.29 -16.73
C ALA A 74 2.41 -14.52 -15.47
N ALA A 75 3.57 -15.16 -15.61
CA ALA A 75 4.53 -15.33 -14.52
C ALA A 75 5.27 -14.03 -14.20
N GLU A 76 5.63 -13.23 -15.22
CA GLU A 76 6.24 -11.91 -15.05
C GLU A 76 5.28 -10.90 -14.41
N GLU A 77 3.99 -10.92 -14.81
CA GLU A 77 2.93 -10.13 -14.18
C GLU A 77 2.67 -10.53 -12.72
N ALA A 78 2.79 -11.82 -12.39
CA ALA A 78 2.65 -12.30 -11.01
C ALA A 78 3.83 -11.88 -10.11
N GLU A 79 5.06 -11.86 -10.66
CA GLU A 79 6.23 -11.30 -9.95
C GLU A 79 6.09 -9.79 -9.77
N LEU A 80 5.65 -9.05 -10.79
CA LEU A 80 5.40 -7.61 -10.69
C LEU A 80 4.31 -7.27 -9.66
N ALA A 81 3.22 -8.03 -9.63
CA ALA A 81 2.15 -7.90 -8.64
C ALA A 81 2.64 -8.20 -7.22
N THR A 82 3.51 -9.20 -7.06
CA THR A 82 4.14 -9.53 -5.78
C THR A 82 5.07 -8.40 -5.32
N ALA A 83 5.86 -7.83 -6.23
CA ALA A 83 6.76 -6.71 -5.95
C ALA A 83 6.02 -5.44 -5.51
N LEU A 84 4.87 -5.12 -6.13
CA LEU A 84 4.02 -3.99 -5.73
C LEU A 84 3.38 -4.20 -4.36
N GLN A 85 2.97 -5.43 -4.05
CA GLN A 85 2.45 -5.79 -2.73
C GLN A 85 3.54 -5.67 -1.65
N GLU A 86 4.78 -6.07 -1.97
CA GLU A 86 5.93 -5.91 -1.07
C GLU A 86 6.28 -4.43 -0.88
N SER A 87 6.32 -3.63 -1.96
CA SER A 87 6.59 -2.19 -1.85
C SER A 87 5.51 -1.47 -1.05
N ALA A 88 4.23 -1.80 -1.23
CA ALA A 88 3.13 -1.21 -0.48
C ALA A 88 3.25 -1.51 1.03
N ARG A 89 3.64 -2.74 1.39
CA ARG A 89 3.89 -3.12 2.78
C ARG A 89 5.08 -2.36 3.39
N LEU A 90 6.19 -2.26 2.65
CA LEU A 90 7.37 -1.51 3.10
C LEU A 90 7.09 -0.01 3.25
N GLU A 91 6.23 0.54 2.38
CA GLU A 91 5.82 1.93 2.45
C GLU A 91 4.91 2.20 3.66
N GLU A 92 4.03 1.27 4.01
CA GLU A 92 3.25 1.32 5.25
C GLU A 92 4.15 1.20 6.49
N GLU A 93 5.10 0.26 6.51
CA GLU A 93 6.07 0.13 7.61
C GLU A 93 6.94 1.41 7.76
N ARG A 94 7.33 2.05 6.65
CA ARG A 94 8.01 3.34 6.66
C ARG A 94 7.13 4.47 7.20
N ARG A 95 5.86 4.55 6.79
CA ARG A 95 4.90 5.56 7.27
C ARG A 95 4.70 5.44 8.77
N VAL A 96 4.54 4.21 9.28
CA VAL A 96 4.46 3.96 10.72
C VAL A 96 5.74 4.39 11.43
N ALA A 97 6.93 4.11 10.87
CA ALA A 97 8.19 4.52 11.46
C ALA A 97 8.41 6.05 11.45
N GLU A 98 7.89 6.76 10.44
CA GLU A 98 7.99 8.22 10.31
C GLU A 98 6.95 8.96 11.18
N GLU A 99 5.80 8.35 11.43
CA GLU A 99 4.76 8.90 12.31
C GLU A 99 5.07 8.69 13.81
N GLN A 100 5.95 7.75 14.15
CA GLN A 100 6.37 7.53 15.53
C GLN A 100 7.13 8.76 16.07
N PRO A 101 6.63 9.42 17.14
CA PRO A 101 7.34 10.54 17.73
C PRO A 101 8.70 10.07 18.28
N PRO A 102 9.74 10.92 18.27
CA PRO A 102 11.00 10.58 18.89
C PRO A 102 10.75 10.22 20.36
N GLU A 103 11.34 9.12 20.82
CA GLU A 103 11.28 8.76 22.23
C GLU A 103 11.83 9.94 23.05
N PRO A 104 11.16 10.33 24.14
CA PRO A 104 11.63 11.47 24.93
C PRO A 104 13.01 11.12 25.50
N ASP A 105 14.00 11.96 25.17
CA ASP A 105 15.32 11.86 25.78
C ASP A 105 15.16 11.86 27.31
N ALA A 106 15.79 10.88 27.96
CA ALA A 106 15.85 10.87 29.40
C ALA A 106 16.50 12.18 29.89
N PRO A 107 15.94 12.83 30.92
CA PRO A 107 16.52 14.06 31.44
C PRO A 107 17.99 13.81 31.83
N PRO A 108 18.91 14.76 31.54
CA PRO A 108 20.30 14.61 31.91
C PRO A 108 20.45 14.35 33.42
N ALA A 109 21.46 13.56 33.78
CA ALA A 109 21.69 13.16 35.17
C ALA A 109 21.82 14.35 36.14
N ASP A 110 22.30 15.49 35.66
CA ASP A 110 22.44 16.72 36.46
C ASP A 110 21.09 17.31 36.93
N PHE A 111 19.97 16.96 36.29
CA PHE A 111 18.63 17.37 36.70
C PHE A 111 17.97 16.37 37.66
N ILE A 112 18.59 15.22 37.90
CA ILE A 112 18.08 14.17 38.76
C ILE A 112 18.62 14.36 40.17
N CYS A 113 17.72 14.37 41.15
CA CYS A 113 18.09 14.40 42.56
C CYS A 113 18.77 13.08 42.95
N PRO A 114 19.99 13.09 43.51
CA PRO A 114 20.66 11.85 43.92
C PRO A 114 19.94 11.10 45.07
N ILE A 115 19.05 11.78 45.81
CA ILE A 115 18.29 11.17 46.92
C ILE A 115 17.00 10.50 46.42
N THR A 116 16.22 11.17 45.57
CA THR A 116 14.92 10.66 45.11
C THR A 116 14.98 9.95 43.77
N THR A 117 16.08 10.11 43.02
CA THR A 117 16.24 9.60 41.64
C THR A 117 15.18 10.12 40.67
N GLU A 118 14.60 11.29 40.97
CA GLU A 118 13.59 11.98 40.17
C GLU A 118 14.09 13.37 39.74
N VAL A 119 13.45 13.94 38.72
CA VAL A 119 13.75 15.31 38.26
C VAL A 119 13.48 16.32 39.38
N MET A 120 14.48 17.14 39.70
CA MET A 120 14.39 18.19 40.72
C MET A 120 13.45 19.31 40.26
N SER A 121 12.57 19.75 41.16
CA SER A 121 11.76 20.97 40.97
C SER A 121 12.42 22.19 41.60
N ASP A 122 13.12 22.01 42.73
CA ASP A 122 13.82 23.07 43.45
C ASP A 122 15.26 22.61 43.80
N PRO A 123 16.20 22.67 42.83
CA PRO A 123 17.57 22.24 43.03
C PRO A 123 18.32 23.20 43.97
N VAL A 124 18.90 22.64 45.03
CA VAL A 124 19.74 23.35 46.00
C VAL A 124 21.12 22.73 46.01
N MET A 125 22.14 23.56 45.74
CA MET A 125 23.54 23.14 45.81
C MET A 125 24.00 23.07 47.26
N ALA A 126 24.49 21.89 47.67
CA ALA A 126 25.09 21.68 48.98
C ALA A 126 26.61 21.94 48.95
N ALA A 127 27.24 21.96 50.13
CA ALA A 127 28.67 22.30 50.28
C ALA A 127 29.64 21.29 49.62
N ASP A 128 29.14 20.13 49.22
CA ASP A 128 29.86 19.10 48.47
C ASP A 128 29.82 19.31 46.96
N GLY A 129 29.08 20.30 46.47
CA GLY A 129 28.96 20.65 45.06
C GLY A 129 27.86 19.88 44.31
N HIS A 130 27.09 19.02 44.98
CA HIS A 130 25.94 18.35 44.37
C HIS A 130 24.66 19.15 44.56
N SER A 131 23.75 19.02 43.59
CA SER A 131 22.40 19.59 43.68
C SER A 131 21.40 18.55 44.15
N TYR A 132 20.55 18.93 45.10
CA TYR A 132 19.51 18.07 45.67
C TYR A 132 18.17 18.80 45.62
N GLU A 133 17.07 18.04 45.61
CA GLU A 133 15.74 18.61 45.84
C GLU A 133 15.65 19.18 47.28
N ARG A 134 15.24 20.45 47.41
CA ARG A 134 15.20 21.18 48.70
C ARG A 134 14.58 20.36 49.82
N LYS A 135 13.38 19.81 49.60
CA LYS A 135 12.62 19.06 50.61
C LYS A 135 13.36 17.83 51.11
N GLN A 136 14.19 17.23 50.26
CA GLN A 136 14.90 15.99 50.54
C GLN A 136 16.19 16.26 51.31
N ILE A 137 16.95 17.27 50.90
CA ILE A 137 18.18 17.64 51.61
C ILE A 137 17.88 18.24 52.99
N GLU A 138 16.81 19.01 53.14
CA GLU A 138 16.36 19.51 54.46
C GLU A 138 16.04 18.36 55.41
N ARG A 139 15.27 17.36 54.93
CA ARG A 139 14.93 16.17 55.72
C ARG A 139 16.16 15.34 56.07
N TRP A 140 17.10 15.20 55.13
CA TRP A 140 18.34 14.48 55.38
C TRP A 140 19.17 15.18 56.47
N LEU A 141 19.37 16.49 56.33
CA LEU A 141 20.16 17.29 57.26
C LEU A 141 19.54 17.39 58.66
N ALA A 142 18.22 17.23 58.78
CA ALA A 142 17.54 17.12 60.07
C ALA A 142 17.94 15.85 60.87
N THR A 143 18.44 14.82 60.18
CA THR A 143 18.83 13.54 60.81
C THR A 143 20.33 13.28 60.80
N LYS A 144 21.05 13.82 59.81
CA LYS A 144 22.48 13.57 59.56
C LYS A 144 23.17 14.89 59.25
N SER A 145 24.32 15.13 59.86
CA SER A 145 25.14 16.33 59.59
C SER A 145 26.14 16.15 58.44
N THR A 146 25.93 15.15 57.57
CA THR A 146 26.84 14.80 56.46
C THR A 146 26.09 14.82 55.14
N SER A 147 26.81 14.92 54.01
CA SER A 147 26.21 14.82 52.68
C SER A 147 25.59 13.42 52.41
N PRO A 148 24.50 13.33 51.64
CA PRO A 148 24.01 12.06 51.08
C PRO A 148 25.11 11.34 50.26
N ARG A 149 25.17 10.02 50.39
CA ARG A 149 26.18 9.13 49.77
C ARG A 149 25.54 8.28 48.70
#